data_AF-A0A949IPI4-F1
#
_entry.id   AF-A0A949IPI4-F1
#
_cell.length_a   1.000
_cell.length_b   1.000
_cell.length_c   1.000
_cell.angle_alpha   90.00
_cell.angle_beta   90.00
_cell.angle_gamma   90.00
#
_symmetry.space_group_name_H-M   'P 1'
#
loop_
_entity.id
_entity.type
_entity.pdbx_description
1 polymer ?
#
loop_
_entity_poly.entity_id
_entity_poly.type
_entity_poly.pdbx_seq_one_letter_code
_entity_poly.pdbx_strand_id
1 'polypeptide(L)'
;MNDNRDLTDEIIRLQQQELQHAKAQAKGSCGESSPASAAEDLIADLESTCRNTLETTTECDLSSLVEEDQQIAAQARTQVMHEGPQIRAQAMLQRDACRKTVQDHPVKPAKNRAREERLQKMQGPAETAGALAEKLTYFTYYELLYIEDDASNEEIHSAYVKRVSDIRSRFHLGSITQEWRLTEFIKVLHEAHTILTNKMLREAYDERLKKGQWEGTFKDLVGETPGLREVARLYGGTAAEVSLKGLLLCAGILPQARLASLPEPLDGTDLVQKLTDEGLITFEELAAVMLGKALIDRRLLSVAQFMQAVASMRNQSARFIDAIVKEGWLTMNELQVIDFDLQT
;
A
#
# COMPACT_ATOMS: atom_id res chain seq x y z
N MET A 1 -21.10 41.63 -7.19
CA MET A 1 -21.16 40.65 -8.31
C MET A 1 -19.84 40.52 -9.08
N ASN A 2 -18.78 41.29 -8.77
CA ASN A 2 -17.45 41.08 -9.37
C ASN A 2 -16.61 40.01 -8.65
N ASP A 3 -16.89 39.74 -7.36
CA ASP A 3 -16.07 38.84 -6.54
C ASP A 3 -16.09 37.36 -6.98
N ASN A 4 -17.12 36.94 -7.73
CA ASN A 4 -17.20 35.57 -8.26
C ASN A 4 -16.36 35.36 -9.52
N ARG A 5 -16.04 36.43 -10.26
CA ARG A 5 -15.25 36.32 -11.49
C ARG A 5 -13.76 36.15 -11.16
N ASP A 6 -13.30 36.87 -10.12
CA ASP A 6 -11.94 36.76 -9.60
C ASP A 6 -11.65 35.37 -9.00
N LEU A 7 -12.66 34.73 -8.39
CA LEU A 7 -12.55 33.34 -7.88
C LEU A 7 -12.43 32.32 -9.02
N THR A 8 -13.21 32.47 -10.09
CA THR A 8 -13.13 31.57 -11.25
C THR A 8 -11.79 31.69 -11.96
N ASP A 9 -11.29 32.93 -12.14
CA ASP A 9 -9.99 33.16 -12.77
C ASP A 9 -8.82 32.61 -11.92
N GLU A 10 -8.91 32.70 -10.59
CA GLU A 10 -7.90 32.12 -9.69
C GLU A 10 -7.96 30.58 -9.67
N ILE A 11 -9.14 29.97 -9.76
CA ILE A 11 -9.29 28.52 -9.90
C ILE A 11 -8.67 28.03 -11.22
N ILE A 12 -8.94 28.72 -12.33
CA ILE A 12 -8.33 28.40 -13.63
C ILE A 12 -6.81 28.54 -13.56
N ARG A 13 -6.30 29.59 -12.91
CA ARG A 13 -4.86 29.81 -12.72
C ARG A 13 -4.20 28.67 -11.93
N LEU A 14 -4.84 28.22 -10.86
CA LEU A 14 -4.35 27.12 -10.02
C LEU A 14 -4.38 25.78 -10.76
N GLN A 15 -5.44 25.47 -11.49
CA GLN A 15 -5.52 24.27 -12.32
C GLN A 15 -4.45 24.26 -13.43
N GLN A 16 -4.19 25.42 -14.05
CA GLN A 16 -3.10 25.55 -15.01
C GLN A 16 -1.74 25.33 -14.35
N GLN A 17 -1.53 25.80 -13.12
CA GLN A 17 -0.29 25.60 -12.38
C GLN A 17 -0.08 24.11 -12.00
N GLU A 18 -1.13 23.42 -11.57
CA GLU A 18 -1.10 21.98 -11.29
C GLU A 18 -0.82 21.17 -12.57
N LEU A 19 -1.45 21.53 -13.69
CA LEU A 19 -1.19 20.90 -14.98
C LEU A 19 0.26 21.10 -15.43
N GLN A 20 0.86 22.27 -15.18
CA GLN A 20 2.28 22.50 -15.47
C GLN A 20 3.18 21.67 -14.54
N HIS A 21 2.80 21.50 -13.27
CA HIS A 21 3.53 20.67 -12.32
C HIS A 21 3.45 19.18 -12.68
N ALA A 22 2.28 18.68 -13.07
CA ALA A 22 2.08 17.32 -13.57
C ALA A 22 2.87 17.07 -14.87
N LYS A 23 2.89 18.05 -15.80
CA LYS A 23 3.73 17.99 -17.00
C LYS A 23 5.23 17.97 -16.67
N ALA A 24 5.65 18.67 -15.61
CA ALA A 24 7.04 18.64 -15.15
C ALA A 24 7.40 17.29 -14.48
N GLN A 25 6.49 16.71 -13.70
CA GLN A 25 6.66 15.39 -13.08
C GLN A 25 6.67 14.26 -14.11
N ALA A 26 5.79 14.31 -15.11
CA ALA A 26 5.78 13.35 -16.21
C ALA A 26 7.06 13.40 -17.06
N LYS A 27 7.67 14.59 -17.22
CA LYS A 27 8.99 14.74 -17.86
C LYS A 27 10.17 14.18 -17.03
N GLY A 28 9.97 13.92 -15.74
CA GLY A 28 10.97 13.32 -14.85
C GLY A 28 10.96 11.78 -14.82
N SER A 29 9.94 11.13 -15.38
CA SER A 29 9.78 9.68 -15.39
C SER A 29 10.12 9.11 -16.77
N CYS A 30 11.38 8.71 -16.99
CA CYS A 30 11.79 7.96 -18.18
C CYS A 30 11.86 6.47 -17.85
N GLY A 31 10.77 5.75 -18.09
CA GLY A 31 10.69 4.30 -18.17
C GLY A 31 9.90 3.91 -19.43
N GLU A 32 10.38 2.92 -20.16
CA GLU A 32 9.96 2.56 -21.52
C GLU A 32 8.49 2.13 -21.62
N SER A 33 7.62 3.03 -22.08
CA SER A 33 6.36 2.68 -22.74
C SER A 33 6.00 3.75 -23.77
N SER A 34 5.32 3.33 -24.85
CA SER A 34 5.06 4.14 -26.04
C SER A 34 4.27 5.42 -25.67
N PRO A 35 4.76 6.63 -25.99
CA PRO A 35 4.16 7.90 -25.57
C PRO A 35 2.82 8.22 -26.23
N ALA A 36 2.34 7.37 -27.14
CA ALA A 36 1.03 7.53 -27.79
C ALA A 36 -0.12 7.02 -26.90
N SER A 37 0.05 5.89 -26.20
CA SER A 37 -1.05 5.32 -25.40
C SER A 37 -1.26 6.10 -24.09
N ALA A 38 -0.18 6.54 -23.44
CA ALA A 38 -0.28 7.35 -22.22
C ALA A 38 -0.93 8.73 -22.46
N ALA A 39 -0.86 9.25 -23.70
CA ALA A 39 -1.55 10.48 -24.06
C ALA A 39 -3.04 10.25 -24.34
N GLU A 40 -3.41 9.10 -24.92
CA GLU A 40 -4.81 8.71 -25.15
C GLU A 40 -5.53 8.41 -23.82
N ASP A 41 -4.86 7.75 -22.87
CA ASP A 41 -5.42 7.46 -21.54
C ASP A 41 -5.66 8.75 -20.73
N LEU A 42 -4.76 9.72 -20.81
CA LEU A 42 -4.91 11.04 -20.15
C LEU A 42 -6.02 11.90 -20.79
N ILE A 43 -6.22 11.78 -22.11
CA ILE A 43 -7.34 12.43 -22.81
C ILE A 43 -8.66 11.79 -22.38
N ALA A 44 -8.72 10.47 -22.27
CA ALA A 44 -9.92 9.75 -21.81
C ALA A 44 -10.29 10.10 -20.36
N ASP A 45 -9.31 10.23 -19.46
CA ASP A 45 -9.53 10.63 -18.07
C ASP A 45 -10.00 12.09 -17.94
N LEU A 46 -9.45 13.00 -18.76
CA LEU A 46 -9.90 14.40 -18.82
C LEU A 46 -11.31 14.52 -19.40
N GLU A 47 -11.63 13.78 -20.48
CA GLU A 47 -12.97 13.73 -21.04
C GLU A 47 -14.00 13.14 -20.06
N SER A 48 -13.60 12.14 -19.26
CA SER A 48 -14.44 11.59 -18.18
C SER A 48 -14.64 12.60 -17.05
N THR A 49 -13.60 13.32 -16.67
CA THR A 49 -13.68 14.33 -15.58
C THR A 49 -14.55 15.51 -16.00
N CYS A 50 -14.42 15.99 -17.26
CA CYS A 50 -15.29 17.04 -17.79
C CYS A 50 -16.75 16.60 -17.89
N ARG A 51 -17.01 15.37 -18.35
CA ARG A 51 -18.38 14.82 -18.43
C ARG A 51 -19.05 14.74 -17.07
N ASN A 52 -18.34 14.28 -16.05
CA ASN A 52 -18.84 14.20 -14.68
C ASN A 52 -19.05 15.60 -14.06
N THR A 53 -18.26 16.59 -14.45
CA THR A 53 -18.43 17.98 -13.98
C THR A 53 -19.66 18.64 -14.62
N LEU A 54 -19.92 18.37 -15.91
CA LEU A 54 -21.11 18.82 -16.64
C LEU A 54 -22.42 18.24 -16.10
N GLU A 55 -22.42 16.98 -15.64
CA GLU A 55 -23.59 16.35 -15.02
C GLU A 55 -23.94 16.94 -13.64
N THR A 56 -23.01 17.67 -13.00
CA THR A 56 -23.21 18.28 -11.68
C THR A 56 -23.60 19.76 -11.69
N THR A 57 -23.64 20.41 -12.85
CA THR A 57 -24.05 21.83 -12.98
C THR A 57 -25.43 21.96 -13.59
N THR A 58 -26.38 22.43 -12.77
CA THR A 58 -27.77 22.73 -13.13
C THR A 58 -27.88 23.77 -14.27
N GLU A 59 -28.84 23.50 -15.15
CA GLU A 59 -29.33 24.26 -16.32
C GLU A 59 -28.98 25.77 -16.37
N CYS A 60 -28.02 26.12 -17.22
CA CYS A 60 -27.98 27.40 -17.94
C CYS A 60 -27.16 27.24 -19.24
N ASP A 61 -27.79 27.51 -20.38
CA ASP A 61 -27.25 27.63 -21.75
C ASP A 61 -26.02 26.78 -22.14
N LEU A 62 -26.26 25.51 -22.46
CA LEU A 62 -25.24 24.54 -22.90
C LEU A 62 -24.76 24.70 -24.35
N SER A 63 -25.40 25.56 -25.16
CA SER A 63 -25.08 25.67 -26.59
C SER A 63 -23.81 26.47 -26.87
N SER A 64 -23.50 27.50 -26.08
CA SER A 64 -22.29 28.32 -26.28
C SER A 64 -21.02 27.66 -25.75
N LEU A 65 -21.14 26.88 -24.67
CA LEU A 65 -20.00 26.19 -24.04
C LEU A 65 -19.46 25.06 -24.92
N VAL A 66 -20.34 24.36 -25.66
CA VAL A 66 -19.95 23.29 -26.59
C VAL A 66 -19.18 23.84 -27.80
N GLU A 67 -19.53 25.03 -28.29
CA GLU A 67 -18.78 25.68 -29.39
C GLU A 67 -17.41 26.21 -28.93
N GLU A 68 -17.33 26.73 -27.70
CA GLU A 68 -16.09 27.22 -27.11
C GLU A 68 -15.10 26.06 -26.84
N ASP A 69 -15.59 24.93 -26.32
CA ASP A 69 -14.78 23.72 -26.11
C ASP A 69 -14.27 23.11 -27.44
N GLN A 70 -15.09 23.13 -28.49
CA GLN A 70 -14.64 22.70 -29.83
C GLN A 70 -13.55 23.61 -30.41
N GLN A 71 -13.64 24.92 -30.17
CA GLN A 71 -12.59 25.86 -30.56
C GLN A 71 -11.30 25.67 -29.75
N ILE A 72 -11.40 25.45 -28.44
CA ILE A 72 -10.25 25.17 -27.57
C ILE A 72 -9.55 23.88 -27.99
N ALA A 73 -10.31 22.82 -28.29
CA ALA A 73 -9.76 21.56 -28.77
C ALA A 73 -9.07 21.70 -30.15
N ALA A 74 -9.64 22.51 -31.05
CA ALA A 74 -9.04 22.79 -32.35
C ALA A 74 -7.75 23.64 -32.24
N GLN A 75 -7.73 24.63 -31.34
CA GLN A 75 -6.53 25.41 -31.04
C GLN A 75 -5.44 24.55 -30.41
N ALA A 76 -5.78 23.70 -29.44
CA ALA A 76 -4.84 22.78 -28.79
C ALA A 76 -4.20 21.82 -29.81
N ARG A 77 -4.99 21.25 -30.74
CA ARG A 77 -4.46 20.38 -31.81
C ARG A 77 -3.50 21.13 -32.74
N THR A 78 -3.81 22.38 -33.08
CA THR A 78 -2.96 23.22 -33.94
C THR A 78 -1.66 23.59 -33.23
N GLN A 79 -1.72 23.87 -31.92
CA GLN A 79 -0.57 24.23 -31.12
C GLN A 79 0.38 23.05 -30.90
N VAL A 80 -0.14 21.84 -30.67
CA VAL A 80 0.67 20.61 -30.57
C VAL A 80 1.40 20.30 -31.89
N MET A 81 0.78 20.55 -33.04
CA MET A 81 1.39 20.34 -34.36
C MET A 81 2.56 21.31 -34.64
N HIS A 82 2.49 22.55 -34.14
CA HIS A 82 3.53 23.56 -34.37
C HIS A 82 4.62 23.57 -33.30
N GLU A 83 4.29 23.35 -32.03
CA GLU A 83 5.24 23.42 -30.91
C GLU A 83 5.86 22.05 -30.58
N GLY A 84 5.24 20.94 -30.98
CA GLY A 84 5.73 19.58 -30.74
C GLY A 84 7.19 19.34 -31.17
N PRO A 85 7.60 19.77 -32.38
CA PRO A 85 9.00 19.63 -32.82
C PRO A 85 9.99 20.45 -31.97
N GLN A 86 9.62 21.67 -31.56
CA GLN A 86 10.47 22.54 -30.72
C GLN A 86 10.61 21.99 -29.29
N ILE A 87 9.52 21.51 -28.70
CA ILE A 87 9.52 20.88 -27.37
C ILE A 87 10.40 19.62 -27.38
N ARG A 88 10.35 18.83 -28.45
CA ARG A 88 11.19 17.62 -28.60
C ARG A 88 12.67 17.95 -28.75
N ALA A 89 13.03 19.01 -29.48
CA ALA A 89 14.40 19.49 -29.60
C ALA A 89 14.95 20.05 -28.27
N GLN A 90 14.13 20.82 -27.53
CA GLN A 90 14.52 21.37 -26.23
C GLN A 90 14.68 20.28 -25.16
N ALA A 91 13.85 19.23 -25.19
CA ALA A 91 13.97 18.08 -24.30
C ALA A 91 15.26 17.28 -24.56
N MET A 92 15.70 17.13 -25.82
CA MET A 92 17.00 16.52 -26.14
C MET A 92 18.17 17.31 -25.54
N LEU A 93 18.16 18.64 -25.69
CA LEU A 93 19.22 19.51 -25.14
C LEU A 93 19.27 19.47 -23.61
N GLN A 94 18.12 19.41 -22.93
CA GLN A 94 18.04 19.28 -21.47
C GLN A 94 18.52 17.91 -20.98
N ARG A 95 18.24 16.84 -21.74
CA ARG A 95 18.70 15.48 -21.43
C ARG A 95 20.23 15.37 -21.51
N ASP A 96 20.85 16.03 -22.49
CA ASP A 96 22.31 16.08 -22.62
C ASP A 96 22.97 16.97 -21.54
N ALA A 97 22.30 18.04 -21.09
CA ALA A 97 22.77 18.87 -19.98
C ALA A 97 22.71 18.12 -18.63
N CYS A 98 21.64 17.37 -18.38
CA CYS A 98 21.48 16.58 -17.16
C CYS A 98 22.47 15.40 -17.09
N ARG A 99 22.84 14.83 -18.25
CA ARG A 99 23.88 13.80 -18.34
C ARG A 99 25.28 14.32 -17.94
N LYS A 100 25.53 15.63 -18.07
CA LYS A 100 26.79 16.26 -17.69
C LYS A 100 26.87 16.61 -16.20
N THR A 101 25.77 16.98 -15.54
CA THR A 101 25.77 17.40 -14.13
C THR A 101 25.85 16.26 -13.12
N VAL A 102 25.53 15.02 -13.51
CA VAL A 102 25.60 13.83 -12.63
C VAL A 102 27.05 13.34 -12.41
N GLN A 103 28.05 13.91 -13.11
CA GLN A 103 29.46 13.55 -12.93
C GLN A 103 30.20 14.30 -11.81
N ASP A 104 29.65 15.38 -11.24
CA ASP A 104 30.45 16.32 -10.41
C ASP A 104 30.08 16.43 -8.91
N HIS A 105 29.13 15.65 -8.39
CA HIS A 105 28.76 15.71 -6.95
C HIS A 105 28.66 14.34 -6.26
N PRO A 106 29.70 13.89 -5.54
CA PRO A 106 29.59 12.70 -4.71
C PRO A 106 28.87 13.04 -3.38
N VAL A 107 27.70 12.45 -3.19
CA VAL A 107 27.02 12.38 -1.87
C VAL A 107 27.86 11.52 -0.92
N LYS A 108 28.12 12.01 0.30
CA LYS A 108 29.00 11.36 1.29
C LYS A 108 28.53 9.93 1.63
N PRO A 109 29.33 8.86 1.36
CA PRO A 109 28.88 7.46 1.45
C PRO A 109 29.29 6.73 2.74
N ALA A 110 29.98 7.39 3.68
CA ALA A 110 30.85 6.68 4.63
C ALA A 110 30.14 5.72 5.61
N LYS A 111 28.90 6.01 6.06
CA LYS A 111 28.16 5.12 6.98
C LYS A 111 27.31 4.06 6.28
N ASN A 112 26.87 4.29 5.04
CA ASN A 112 26.03 3.35 4.31
C ASN A 112 26.85 2.28 3.57
N ARG A 113 28.10 2.56 3.19
CA ARG A 113 28.92 1.63 2.40
C ARG A 113 29.34 0.38 3.17
N ALA A 114 29.84 0.54 4.40
CA ALA A 114 30.21 -0.59 5.27
C ALA A 114 28.98 -1.43 5.67
N ARG A 115 27.78 -0.81 5.65
CA ARG A 115 26.50 -1.41 6.01
C ARG A 115 25.87 -2.18 4.84
N GLU A 116 25.96 -1.65 3.62
CA GLU A 116 25.59 -2.39 2.39
C GLU A 116 26.53 -3.55 2.10
N GLU A 117 27.84 -3.40 2.36
CA GLU A 117 28.81 -4.49 2.20
C GLU A 117 28.53 -5.68 3.13
N ARG A 118 28.00 -5.44 4.34
CA ARG A 118 27.57 -6.51 5.26
C ARG A 118 26.35 -7.27 4.73
N LEU A 119 25.40 -6.58 4.13
CA LEU A 119 24.20 -7.19 3.55
C LEU A 119 24.50 -7.96 2.26
N GLN A 120 25.39 -7.45 1.40
CA GLN A 120 25.81 -8.15 0.17
C GLN A 120 26.57 -9.46 0.46
N LYS A 121 27.33 -9.53 1.55
CA LYS A 121 27.99 -10.77 2.00
C LYS A 121 27.02 -11.88 2.43
N MET A 122 25.72 -11.61 2.55
CA MET A 122 24.71 -12.62 2.89
C MET A 122 24.14 -13.37 1.67
N GLN A 123 24.61 -13.10 0.44
CA GLN A 123 24.21 -13.82 -0.78
C GLN A 123 24.97 -15.15 -0.99
N GLY A 124 25.17 -15.93 0.08
CA GLY A 124 25.81 -17.25 0.03
C GLY A 124 24.88 -18.40 -0.39
N PRO A 125 25.44 -19.56 -0.81
CA PRO A 125 24.66 -20.69 -1.32
C PRO A 125 23.84 -21.40 -0.22
N ALA A 126 22.62 -21.80 -0.57
CA ALA A 126 21.72 -22.75 0.12
C ALA A 126 21.65 -22.71 1.67
N GLU A 127 21.52 -21.52 2.25
CA GLU A 127 21.15 -21.37 3.66
C GLU A 127 19.73 -21.88 3.94
N THR A 128 19.61 -22.67 5.00
CA THR A 128 18.35 -23.23 5.51
C THR A 128 17.49 -22.16 6.17
N ALA A 129 16.24 -22.53 6.46
CA ALA A 129 15.23 -21.59 6.90
C ALA A 129 15.58 -20.80 8.15
N GLY A 130 16.13 -21.51 9.14
CA GLY A 130 16.57 -20.91 10.39
C GLY A 130 17.77 -19.98 10.23
N ALA A 131 18.70 -20.27 9.30
CA ALA A 131 19.94 -19.50 9.17
C ALA A 131 19.70 -18.06 8.68
N LEU A 132 18.70 -17.85 7.80
CA LEU A 132 18.35 -16.49 7.37
C LEU A 132 17.64 -15.72 8.49
N ALA A 133 16.70 -16.34 9.18
CA ALA A 133 16.01 -15.70 10.31
C ALA A 133 16.99 -15.30 11.42
N GLU A 134 17.92 -16.20 11.76
CA GLU A 134 18.99 -15.96 12.73
C GLU A 134 19.96 -14.86 12.28
N LYS A 135 20.19 -14.71 10.97
CA LYS A 135 20.97 -13.58 10.43
C LYS A 135 20.23 -12.25 10.51
N LEU A 136 18.92 -12.27 10.31
CA LEU A 136 18.09 -11.07 10.39
C LEU A 136 17.91 -10.60 11.83
N THR A 137 17.99 -11.52 12.80
CA THR A 137 18.04 -11.15 14.22
C THR A 137 19.31 -10.41 14.61
N TYR A 138 20.30 -10.20 13.72
CA TYR A 138 21.47 -9.34 13.97
C TYR A 138 21.24 -7.84 13.70
N PHE A 139 20.08 -7.47 13.19
CA PHE A 139 19.72 -6.09 12.90
C PHE A 139 18.57 -5.65 13.80
N THR A 140 18.58 -4.39 14.23
CA THR A 140 17.41 -3.82 14.93
C THR A 140 16.24 -3.60 13.94
N TYR A 141 15.02 -3.48 14.44
CA TYR A 141 13.86 -3.19 13.59
C TYR A 141 13.98 -1.83 12.88
N TYR A 142 14.58 -0.84 13.55
CA TYR A 142 14.94 0.45 12.94
C TYR A 142 15.92 0.26 11.78
N GLU A 143 16.91 -0.60 11.97
CA GLU A 143 17.91 -0.89 10.94
C GLU A 143 17.35 -1.67 9.75
N LEU A 144 16.40 -2.57 9.99
CA LEU A 144 15.73 -3.38 8.97
C LEU A 144 14.87 -2.53 8.02
N LEU A 145 14.19 -1.50 8.55
CA LEU A 145 13.37 -0.57 7.78
C LEU A 145 14.15 0.67 7.28
N TYR A 146 15.40 0.85 7.69
CA TYR A 146 16.21 2.03 7.37
C TYR A 146 15.59 3.35 7.85
N ILE A 147 15.19 3.39 9.11
CA ILE A 147 14.64 4.56 9.76
C ILE A 147 15.43 4.89 11.02
N GLU A 148 15.33 6.14 11.47
CA GLU A 148 15.87 6.59 12.75
C GLU A 148 14.96 6.16 13.91
N ASP A 149 15.47 6.21 15.14
CA ASP A 149 14.77 5.78 16.35
C ASP A 149 13.65 6.74 16.78
N ASP A 150 13.62 7.95 16.26
CA ASP A 150 12.59 8.97 16.48
C ASP A 150 11.53 9.06 15.36
N ALA A 151 11.62 8.18 14.35
CA ALA A 151 10.75 8.20 13.17
C ALA A 151 9.24 8.18 13.53
N SER A 152 8.45 8.95 12.78
CA SER A 152 6.99 8.99 12.93
C SER A 152 6.33 7.70 12.42
N ASN A 153 5.06 7.47 12.79
CA ASN A 153 4.32 6.31 12.31
C ASN A 153 4.16 6.30 10.78
N GLU A 154 3.98 7.48 10.18
CA GLU A 154 3.89 7.66 8.73
C GLU A 154 5.22 7.32 8.05
N GLU A 155 6.34 7.74 8.63
CA GLU A 155 7.68 7.41 8.13
C GLU A 155 7.97 5.91 8.24
N ILE A 156 7.61 5.28 9.37
CA ILE A 156 7.72 3.83 9.56
C ILE A 156 6.92 3.08 8.50
N HIS A 157 5.68 3.50 8.25
CA HIS A 157 4.82 2.86 7.27
C HIS A 157 5.35 3.01 5.84
N SER A 158 5.75 4.23 5.45
CA SER A 158 6.34 4.51 4.15
C SER A 158 7.61 3.70 3.91
N ALA A 159 8.49 3.62 4.92
CA ALA A 159 9.72 2.85 4.86
C ALA A 159 9.44 1.34 4.69
N TYR A 160 8.46 0.80 5.43
CA TYR A 160 8.03 -0.60 5.27
C TYR A 160 7.55 -0.90 3.85
N VAL A 161 6.61 -0.10 3.32
CA VAL A 161 6.05 -0.31 1.97
C VAL A 161 7.16 -0.25 0.91
N LYS A 162 8.01 0.77 0.99
CA LYS A 162 9.16 0.92 0.09
C LYS A 162 10.10 -0.29 0.18
N ARG A 163 10.40 -0.76 1.39
CA ARG A 163 11.31 -1.88 1.61
C ARG A 163 10.77 -3.18 1.04
N VAL A 164 9.49 -3.47 1.26
CA VAL A 164 8.82 -4.65 0.69
C VAL A 164 8.85 -4.60 -0.84
N SER A 165 8.53 -3.45 -1.44
CA SER A 165 8.59 -3.24 -2.89
C SER A 165 10.00 -3.43 -3.47
N ASP A 166 11.01 -2.84 -2.83
CA ASP A 166 12.42 -2.96 -3.22
C ASP A 166 12.90 -4.42 -3.19
N ILE A 167 12.43 -5.21 -2.23
CA ILE A 167 12.82 -6.60 -2.11
C ILE A 167 12.05 -7.45 -3.14
N ARG A 168 10.74 -7.27 -3.28
CA ARG A 168 9.95 -7.98 -4.31
C ARG A 168 10.51 -7.76 -5.71
N SER A 169 10.93 -6.53 -6.04
CA SER A 169 11.54 -6.23 -7.34
C SER A 169 12.92 -6.88 -7.54
N ARG A 170 13.75 -6.99 -6.50
CA ARG A 170 15.08 -7.63 -6.55
C ARG A 170 15.01 -9.15 -6.67
N PHE A 171 14.00 -9.76 -6.07
CA PHE A 171 13.78 -11.21 -6.15
C PHE A 171 12.95 -11.52 -7.39
N HIS A 172 13.61 -11.65 -8.56
CA HIS A 172 12.95 -12.15 -9.76
C HIS A 172 12.45 -13.59 -9.50
N LEU A 173 11.12 -13.77 -9.48
CA LEU A 173 10.44 -15.03 -9.22
C LEU A 173 10.78 -16.06 -10.31
N GLY A 174 11.84 -16.83 -10.10
CA GLY A 174 12.25 -17.93 -10.98
C GLY A 174 12.72 -19.19 -10.25
N SER A 175 12.99 -19.12 -8.94
CA SER A 175 13.39 -20.29 -8.15
C SER A 175 12.66 -20.37 -6.80
N ILE A 176 12.13 -21.55 -6.49
CA ILE A 176 11.39 -21.86 -5.25
C ILE A 176 12.20 -21.48 -3.99
N THR A 177 13.52 -21.65 -4.04
CA THR A 177 14.42 -21.33 -2.92
C THR A 177 14.52 -19.83 -2.66
N GLN A 178 14.40 -18.99 -3.70
CA GLN A 178 14.38 -17.53 -3.57
C GLN A 178 13.03 -17.01 -3.08
N GLU A 179 11.94 -17.65 -3.50
CA GLU A 179 10.59 -17.32 -3.04
C GLU A 179 10.47 -17.52 -1.52
N TRP A 180 10.94 -18.67 -1.01
CA TRP A 180 10.93 -18.92 0.43
C TRP A 180 11.76 -17.88 1.22
N ARG A 181 12.94 -17.50 0.72
CA ARG A 181 13.78 -16.45 1.35
C ARG A 181 13.08 -15.09 1.35
N LEU A 182 12.40 -14.75 0.25
CA LEU A 182 11.60 -13.55 0.13
C LEU A 182 10.48 -13.54 1.18
N THR A 183 9.77 -14.66 1.34
CA THR A 183 8.69 -14.79 2.32
C THR A 183 9.17 -14.59 3.74
N GLU A 184 10.29 -15.20 4.17
CA GLU A 184 10.81 -14.96 5.53
C GLU A 184 11.28 -13.53 5.73
N PHE A 185 11.94 -12.93 4.73
CA PHE A 185 12.40 -11.56 4.86
C PHE A 185 11.21 -10.59 5.00
N ILE A 186 10.16 -10.78 4.21
CA ILE A 186 8.93 -9.99 4.32
C ILE A 186 8.28 -10.19 5.69
N LYS A 187 8.28 -11.41 6.25
CA LYS A 187 7.77 -11.65 7.61
C LYS A 187 8.50 -10.82 8.67
N VAL A 188 9.84 -10.81 8.63
CA VAL A 188 10.64 -10.04 9.59
C VAL A 188 10.39 -8.53 9.44
N LEU A 189 10.24 -8.04 8.21
CA LEU A 189 9.87 -6.63 7.97
C LEU A 189 8.48 -6.29 8.48
N HIS A 190 7.53 -7.22 8.35
CA HIS A 190 6.18 -7.03 8.84
C HIS A 190 6.14 -6.99 10.37
N GLU A 191 6.92 -7.86 11.02
CA GLU A 191 7.13 -7.87 12.46
C GLU A 191 7.71 -6.54 12.95
N ALA A 192 8.78 -6.06 12.29
CA ALA A 192 9.38 -4.75 12.57
C ALA A 192 8.35 -3.62 12.47
N HIS A 193 7.58 -3.58 11.38
CA HIS A 193 6.54 -2.58 11.18
C HIS A 193 5.46 -2.63 12.28
N THR A 194 5.00 -3.82 12.64
CA THR A 194 3.96 -4.03 13.67
C THR A 194 4.42 -3.53 15.04
N ILE A 195 5.67 -3.83 15.41
CA ILE A 195 6.24 -3.43 16.70
C ILE A 195 6.45 -1.91 16.74
N LEU A 196 7.01 -1.34 15.68
CA LEU A 196 7.38 0.09 15.67
C LEU A 196 6.19 1.02 15.49
N THR A 197 5.12 0.61 14.82
CA THR A 197 3.90 1.44 14.67
C THR A 197 3.04 1.46 15.93
N ASN A 198 3.11 0.42 16.76
CA ASN A 198 2.38 0.36 18.02
C ASN A 198 3.22 0.97 19.16
N LYS A 199 2.76 2.10 19.70
CA LYS A 199 3.47 2.85 20.75
C LYS A 199 3.91 1.99 21.94
N MET A 200 3.03 1.14 22.48
CA MET A 200 3.37 0.29 23.62
C MET A 200 4.42 -0.77 23.28
N LEU A 201 4.31 -1.38 22.09
CA LEU A 201 5.28 -2.38 21.62
C LEU A 201 6.63 -1.74 21.33
N ARG A 202 6.64 -0.55 20.74
CA ARG A 202 7.84 0.25 20.48
C ARG A 202 8.54 0.62 21.78
N GLU A 203 7.81 1.11 22.79
CA GLU A 203 8.37 1.44 24.10
C GLU A 203 9.02 0.21 24.77
N ALA A 204 8.33 -0.93 24.78
CA ALA A 204 8.87 -2.18 25.31
C ALA A 204 10.11 -2.66 24.53
N TYR A 205 10.11 -2.48 23.21
CA TYR A 205 11.24 -2.78 22.34
C TYR A 205 12.44 -1.87 22.63
N ASP A 206 12.21 -0.56 22.77
CA ASP A 206 13.23 0.43 23.09
C ASP A 206 13.85 0.20 24.47
N GLU A 207 13.05 -0.23 25.46
CA GLU A 207 13.57 -0.65 26.76
C GLU A 207 14.50 -1.87 26.64
N ARG A 208 14.16 -2.84 25.81
CA ARG A 208 15.02 -4.00 25.52
C ARG A 208 16.31 -3.61 24.83
N LEU A 209 16.24 -2.71 23.85
CA LEU A 209 17.42 -2.15 23.20
C LEU A 209 18.36 -1.48 24.22
N LYS A 210 17.81 -0.66 25.13
CA LYS A 210 18.58 0.00 26.20
C LYS A 210 19.25 -0.98 27.16
N LYS A 211 18.61 -2.13 27.44
CA LYS A 211 19.17 -3.21 28.27
C LYS A 211 20.23 -4.04 27.53
N GLY A 212 20.50 -3.75 26.25
CA GLY A 212 21.39 -4.55 25.40
C GLY A 212 20.80 -5.92 25.03
N GLN A 213 19.50 -6.13 25.25
CA GLN A 213 18.78 -7.38 25.01
C GLN A 213 17.93 -7.28 23.75
N TRP A 214 18.61 -7.08 22.62
CA TRP A 214 17.99 -6.88 21.32
C TRP A 214 17.74 -8.20 20.56
N GLU A 215 18.37 -9.30 21.01
CA GLU A 215 18.09 -10.65 20.55
C GLU A 215 16.73 -11.14 21.11
N GLY A 216 15.87 -11.65 20.22
CA GLY A 216 14.55 -12.17 20.56
C GLY A 216 13.53 -11.87 19.46
N THR A 217 12.47 -12.68 19.42
CA THR A 217 11.36 -12.52 18.47
C THR A 217 10.21 -11.74 19.09
N PHE A 218 9.29 -11.25 18.27
CA PHE A 218 8.02 -10.66 18.71
C PHE A 218 7.29 -11.49 19.78
N LYS A 219 7.36 -12.83 19.67
CA LYS A 219 6.79 -13.74 20.65
C LYS A 219 7.34 -13.52 22.06
N ASP A 220 8.63 -13.19 22.17
CA ASP A 220 9.30 -12.95 23.44
C ASP A 220 8.82 -11.62 24.05
N LEU A 221 8.72 -10.56 23.22
CA LEU A 221 8.21 -9.25 23.64
C LEU A 221 6.77 -9.32 24.17
N VAL A 222 5.96 -10.17 23.55
CA VAL A 222 4.54 -10.29 23.90
C VAL A 222 4.32 -11.22 25.09
N GLY A 223 5.15 -12.25 25.25
CA GLY A 223 5.08 -13.13 26.43
C GLY A 223 5.31 -12.39 27.75
N GLU A 224 6.17 -11.37 27.73
CA GLU A 224 6.61 -10.58 28.88
C GLU A 224 5.63 -9.49 29.33
N THR A 225 4.70 -9.06 28.46
CA THR A 225 3.78 -7.96 28.77
C THR A 225 2.35 -8.48 28.97
N PRO A 226 1.79 -8.46 30.19
CA PRO A 226 0.51 -9.12 30.51
C PRO A 226 -0.72 -8.63 29.70
N GLY A 227 -0.66 -7.45 29.07
CA GLY A 227 -1.72 -6.93 28.19
C GLY A 227 -1.52 -7.18 26.69
N LEU A 228 -0.31 -7.58 26.26
CA LEU A 228 0.00 -7.76 24.83
C LEU A 228 -0.34 -9.16 24.33
N ARG A 229 -0.58 -10.15 25.19
CA ARG A 229 -0.94 -11.51 24.76
C ARG A 229 -2.20 -11.54 23.88
N GLU A 230 -3.19 -10.71 24.20
CA GLU A 230 -4.39 -10.56 23.38
C GLU A 230 -4.04 -9.93 22.01
N VAL A 231 -3.14 -8.94 22.00
CA VAL A 231 -2.68 -8.26 20.77
C VAL A 231 -1.83 -9.18 19.89
N ALA A 232 -0.88 -9.97 20.42
CA ALA A 232 -0.17 -10.94 19.58
C ALA A 232 -1.03 -12.12 19.14
N ARG A 233 -2.06 -12.49 19.90
CA ARG A 233 -3.03 -13.46 19.42
C ARG A 233 -3.77 -12.94 18.18
N LEU A 234 -3.99 -11.62 18.11
CA LEU A 234 -4.64 -10.96 16.98
C LEU A 234 -3.69 -10.56 15.84
N TYR A 235 -2.42 -10.25 16.13
CA TYR A 235 -1.46 -9.67 15.16
C TYR A 235 -0.24 -10.54 14.85
N GLY A 236 0.12 -11.53 15.69
CA GLY A 236 1.34 -12.34 15.53
C GLY A 236 1.16 -13.84 15.72
N GLY A 237 -0.06 -14.35 15.63
CA GLY A 237 -0.29 -15.77 15.44
C GLY A 237 0.39 -16.23 14.16
N THR A 238 1.14 -17.33 14.21
CA THR A 238 1.39 -18.13 13.00
C THR A 238 0.05 -18.33 12.31
N ALA A 239 -0.02 -18.15 10.98
CA ALA A 239 -1.24 -18.23 10.13
C ALA A 239 -2.17 -19.44 10.37
N ALA A 240 -1.80 -20.37 11.25
CA ALA A 240 -2.56 -21.55 11.61
C ALA A 240 -3.88 -21.29 12.35
N GLU A 241 -4.10 -20.20 13.10
CA GLU A 241 -5.35 -20.11 13.91
C GLU A 241 -5.89 -18.70 14.15
N VAL A 242 -5.99 -17.86 13.10
CA VAL A 242 -6.87 -16.68 13.23
C VAL A 242 -8.31 -17.16 13.16
N SER A 243 -9.00 -17.20 14.30
CA SER A 243 -10.38 -17.65 14.38
C SER A 243 -11.33 -16.64 13.73
N LEU A 244 -12.44 -17.11 13.18
CA LEU A 244 -13.46 -16.25 12.57
C LEU A 244 -13.99 -15.22 13.59
N LYS A 245 -14.20 -15.64 14.85
CA LYS A 245 -14.57 -14.74 15.96
C LYS A 245 -13.54 -13.62 16.17
N GLY A 246 -12.25 -13.94 16.08
CA GLY A 246 -11.16 -12.95 16.21
C GLY A 246 -11.19 -11.90 15.10
N LEU A 247 -11.45 -12.31 13.86
CA LEU A 247 -11.58 -11.39 12.72
C LEU A 247 -12.81 -10.50 12.84
N LEU A 248 -13.96 -11.07 13.24
CA LEU A 248 -15.19 -10.31 13.47
C LEU A 248 -15.01 -9.22 14.53
N LEU A 249 -14.25 -9.53 15.59
CA LEU A 249 -13.91 -8.56 16.64
C LEU A 249 -12.95 -7.49 16.10
N CYS A 250 -11.87 -7.89 15.43
CA CYS A 250 -10.84 -6.99 14.94
C CYS A 250 -11.38 -6.01 13.89
N ALA A 251 -12.22 -6.49 12.98
CA ALA A 251 -12.84 -5.65 11.97
C ALA A 251 -13.93 -4.71 12.55
N GLY A 252 -14.21 -4.78 13.85
CA GLY A 252 -15.26 -3.99 14.49
C GLY A 252 -16.66 -4.28 13.93
N ILE A 253 -16.86 -5.45 13.32
CA ILE A 253 -18.15 -5.89 12.79
C ILE A 253 -19.06 -6.24 13.96
N LEU A 254 -18.54 -6.97 14.95
CA LEU A 254 -19.28 -7.33 16.16
C LEU A 254 -18.56 -6.84 17.41
N PRO A 255 -19.28 -6.19 18.35
CA PRO A 255 -18.73 -5.81 19.63
C PRO A 255 -18.46 -7.05 20.51
N GLN A 256 -17.42 -6.97 21.34
CA GLN A 256 -16.97 -8.07 22.20
C GLN A 256 -18.08 -8.66 23.07
N ALA A 257 -18.98 -7.82 23.61
CA ALA A 257 -20.10 -8.27 24.43
C ALA A 257 -21.05 -9.22 23.68
N ARG A 258 -21.24 -9.02 22.37
CA ARG A 258 -22.08 -9.88 21.53
C ARG A 258 -21.37 -11.18 21.19
N LEU A 259 -20.08 -11.11 20.84
CA LEU A 259 -19.27 -12.31 20.59
C LEU A 259 -19.17 -13.21 21.83
N ALA A 260 -19.08 -12.64 23.04
CA ALA A 260 -19.04 -13.38 24.30
C ALA A 260 -20.38 -14.07 24.64
N SER A 261 -21.50 -13.60 24.08
CA SER A 261 -22.81 -14.21 24.28
C SER A 261 -23.09 -15.40 23.35
N LEU A 262 -22.20 -15.65 22.38
CA LEU A 262 -22.32 -16.77 21.46
C LEU A 262 -21.80 -18.05 22.13
N PRO A 263 -22.56 -19.16 22.09
CA PRO A 263 -22.13 -20.42 22.69
C PRO A 263 -20.79 -20.90 22.11
N GLU A 264 -19.98 -21.55 22.95
CA GLU A 264 -18.78 -22.26 22.54
C GLU A 264 -18.99 -23.77 22.70
N PRO A 265 -18.47 -24.62 21.79
CA PRO A 265 -17.87 -24.30 20.49
C PRO A 265 -18.94 -24.22 19.39
N LEU A 266 -18.97 -23.13 18.63
CA LEU A 266 -19.68 -23.09 17.34
C LEU A 266 -18.65 -23.38 16.26
N ASP A 267 -18.94 -24.36 15.40
CA ASP A 267 -18.16 -24.57 14.20
C ASP A 267 -18.28 -23.33 13.29
N GLY A 268 -17.33 -23.15 12.37
CA GLY A 268 -17.27 -21.97 11.50
C GLY A 268 -18.60 -21.71 10.79
N THR A 269 -19.23 -22.76 10.28
CA THR A 269 -20.51 -22.71 9.54
C THR A 269 -21.70 -22.36 10.44
N ASP A 270 -21.78 -22.92 11.65
CA ASP A 270 -22.86 -22.65 12.61
C ASP A 270 -22.82 -21.21 13.12
N LEU A 271 -21.61 -20.68 13.34
CA LEU A 271 -21.40 -19.28 13.70
C LEU A 271 -21.90 -18.35 12.60
N VAL A 272 -21.60 -18.66 11.35
CA VAL A 272 -22.03 -17.88 10.18
C VAL A 272 -23.54 -17.87 10.03
N GLN A 273 -24.17 -19.05 10.10
CA GLN A 273 -25.62 -19.17 9.98
C GLN A 273 -26.32 -18.37 11.07
N LYS A 274 -25.88 -18.52 12.33
CA LYS A 274 -26.47 -17.81 13.47
C LYS A 274 -26.33 -16.29 13.36
N LEU A 275 -25.17 -15.78 12.98
CA LEU A 275 -24.96 -14.33 12.83
C LEU A 275 -25.82 -13.74 11.71
N THR A 276 -26.05 -14.51 10.65
CA THR A 276 -26.92 -14.12 9.53
C THR A 276 -28.39 -14.14 9.93
N ASP A 277 -28.84 -15.21 10.61
CA ASP A 277 -30.23 -15.38 11.06
C ASP A 277 -30.64 -14.31 12.09
N GLU A 278 -29.72 -13.91 12.96
CA GLU A 278 -29.94 -12.83 13.93
C GLU A 278 -29.78 -11.42 13.31
N GLY A 279 -29.44 -11.32 12.02
CA GLY A 279 -29.24 -10.04 11.32
C GLY A 279 -28.10 -9.20 11.89
N LEU A 280 -27.12 -9.85 12.52
CA LEU A 280 -26.00 -9.18 13.20
C LEU A 280 -24.86 -8.81 12.26
N ILE A 281 -24.79 -9.45 11.09
CA ILE A 281 -23.80 -9.21 10.06
C ILE A 281 -24.49 -9.17 8.70
N THR A 282 -24.03 -8.31 7.80
CA THR A 282 -24.51 -8.34 6.41
C THR A 282 -23.84 -9.49 5.64
N PHE A 283 -24.47 -9.93 4.55
CA PHE A 283 -23.85 -10.93 3.66
C PHE A 283 -22.48 -10.45 3.13
N GLU A 284 -22.33 -9.16 2.88
CA GLU A 284 -21.10 -8.55 2.38
C GLU A 284 -19.99 -8.56 3.44
N GLU A 285 -20.32 -8.21 4.70
CA GLU A 285 -19.39 -8.27 5.82
C GLU A 285 -18.95 -9.71 6.10
N LEU A 286 -19.87 -10.65 6.03
CA LEU A 286 -19.58 -12.07 6.17
C LEU A 286 -18.64 -12.57 5.07
N ALA A 287 -18.96 -12.26 3.80
CA ALA A 287 -18.12 -12.62 2.67
C ALA A 287 -16.71 -12.03 2.78
N ALA A 288 -16.61 -10.77 3.23
CA ALA A 288 -15.34 -10.11 3.50
C ALA A 288 -14.53 -10.82 4.59
N VAL A 289 -15.16 -11.23 5.69
CA VAL A 289 -14.49 -11.95 6.78
C VAL A 289 -14.02 -13.34 6.34
N MET A 290 -14.85 -14.09 5.59
CA MET A 290 -14.49 -15.41 5.08
C MET A 290 -13.33 -15.33 4.09
N LEU A 291 -13.40 -14.42 3.11
CA LEU A 291 -12.32 -14.17 2.16
C LEU A 291 -11.07 -13.65 2.87
N GLY A 292 -11.23 -12.71 3.79
CA GLY A 292 -10.14 -12.17 4.61
C GLY A 292 -9.42 -13.27 5.39
N LYS A 293 -10.17 -14.19 6.01
CA LYS A 293 -9.60 -15.35 6.69
C LYS A 293 -8.80 -16.23 5.72
N ALA A 294 -9.38 -16.60 4.58
CA ALA A 294 -8.70 -17.42 3.58
C ALA A 294 -7.41 -16.76 3.08
N LEU A 295 -7.43 -15.45 2.86
CA LEU A 295 -6.26 -14.65 2.47
C LEU A 295 -5.19 -14.62 3.57
N ILE A 296 -5.59 -14.47 4.83
CA ILE A 296 -4.68 -14.46 5.98
C ILE A 296 -4.04 -15.83 6.20
N ASP A 297 -4.84 -16.91 6.12
CA ASP A 297 -4.36 -18.28 6.25
C ASP A 297 -3.31 -18.59 5.16
N ARG A 298 -3.54 -18.10 3.93
CA ARG A 298 -2.59 -18.18 2.79
C ARG A 298 -1.47 -17.15 2.84
N ARG A 299 -1.43 -16.27 3.85
CA ARG A 299 -0.43 -15.19 4.03
C ARG A 299 -0.40 -14.17 2.88
N LEU A 300 -1.50 -14.03 2.16
CA LEU A 300 -1.69 -13.05 1.09
C LEU A 300 -2.11 -11.68 1.65
N LEU A 301 -2.73 -11.68 2.83
CA LEU A 301 -3.20 -10.48 3.51
C LEU A 301 -2.81 -10.55 4.99
N SER A 302 -2.40 -9.45 5.60
CA SER A 302 -2.24 -9.35 7.06
C SER A 302 -3.57 -8.98 7.73
N VAL A 303 -3.69 -9.24 9.04
CA VAL A 303 -4.87 -8.84 9.82
C VAL A 303 -5.09 -7.33 9.78
N ALA A 304 -4.01 -6.53 9.83
CA ALA A 304 -4.09 -5.08 9.73
C ALA A 304 -4.66 -4.62 8.38
N GLN A 305 -4.17 -5.19 7.27
CA GLN A 305 -4.69 -4.89 5.94
C GLN A 305 -6.16 -5.33 5.80
N PHE A 306 -6.52 -6.50 6.34
CA PHE A 306 -7.91 -6.94 6.42
C PHE A 306 -8.79 -5.92 7.14
N MET A 307 -8.40 -5.47 8.34
CA MET A 307 -9.14 -4.48 9.11
C MET A 307 -9.32 -3.17 8.33
N GLN A 308 -8.27 -2.70 7.68
CA GLN A 308 -8.31 -1.48 6.87
C GLN A 308 -9.22 -1.64 5.64
N ALA A 309 -9.18 -2.77 4.93
CA ALA A 309 -10.11 -3.04 3.82
C ALA A 309 -11.56 -3.11 4.29
N VAL A 310 -11.85 -3.74 5.43
CA VAL A 310 -13.22 -3.76 5.98
C VAL A 310 -13.68 -2.36 6.39
N ALA A 311 -12.80 -1.55 7.00
CA ALA A 311 -13.12 -0.17 7.32
C ALA A 311 -13.44 0.65 6.05
N SER A 312 -12.65 0.49 4.98
CA SER A 312 -12.91 1.12 3.69
C SER A 312 -14.23 0.65 3.07
N MET A 313 -14.54 -0.65 3.12
CA MET A 313 -15.81 -1.19 2.64
C MET A 313 -17.01 -0.54 3.35
N ARG A 314 -16.97 -0.41 4.67
CA ARG A 314 -18.06 0.19 5.46
C ARG A 314 -18.22 1.69 5.23
N ASN A 315 -17.12 2.41 5.02
CA ASN A 315 -17.15 3.87 4.89
C ASN A 315 -17.41 4.36 3.47
N GLN A 316 -17.03 3.59 2.45
CA GLN A 316 -17.06 4.03 1.05
C GLN A 316 -18.03 3.23 0.18
N SER A 317 -18.79 2.30 0.76
CA SER A 317 -19.66 1.35 0.03
C SER A 317 -18.92 0.60 -1.09
N ALA A 318 -17.60 0.47 -0.97
CA ALA A 318 -16.76 -0.26 -1.91
C ALA A 318 -16.77 -1.74 -1.55
N ARG A 319 -16.66 -2.65 -2.51
CA ARG A 319 -16.53 -4.08 -2.18
C ARG A 319 -15.18 -4.31 -1.51
N PHE A 320 -15.12 -5.27 -0.59
CA PHE A 320 -13.88 -5.65 0.09
C PHE A 320 -12.73 -5.95 -0.88
N ILE A 321 -13.02 -6.64 -1.98
CA ILE A 321 -12.06 -6.93 -3.06
C ILE A 321 -11.53 -5.64 -3.68
N ASP A 322 -12.41 -4.70 -4.00
CA ASP A 322 -12.04 -3.43 -4.63
C ASP A 322 -11.14 -2.62 -3.69
N ALA A 323 -11.41 -2.64 -2.38
CA ALA A 323 -10.57 -1.99 -1.38
C ALA A 323 -9.15 -2.59 -1.36
N ILE A 324 -9.02 -3.91 -1.38
CA ILE A 324 -7.69 -4.57 -1.41
C ILE A 324 -6.92 -4.24 -2.68
N VAL A 325 -7.59 -4.28 -3.84
CA VAL A 325 -6.97 -4.02 -5.14
C VAL A 325 -6.58 -2.55 -5.28
N LYS A 326 -7.45 -1.63 -4.85
CA LYS A 326 -7.20 -0.18 -4.86
C LYS A 326 -5.98 0.19 -4.03
N GLU A 327 -5.79 -0.45 -2.88
CA GLU A 327 -4.61 -0.24 -2.02
C GLU A 327 -3.34 -0.97 -2.53
N GLY A 328 -3.44 -1.72 -3.62
CA GLY A 328 -2.32 -2.41 -4.25
C GLY A 328 -1.77 -3.58 -3.43
N TRP A 329 -2.53 -4.11 -2.46
CA TRP A 329 -2.08 -5.22 -1.63
C TRP A 329 -2.11 -6.55 -2.38
N LEU A 330 -3.15 -6.75 -3.21
CA LEU A 330 -3.31 -7.90 -4.09
C LEU A 330 -3.81 -7.44 -5.46
N THR A 331 -3.40 -8.17 -6.49
CA THR A 331 -3.88 -8.02 -7.86
C THR A 331 -5.12 -8.88 -8.10
N MET A 332 -5.93 -8.53 -9.10
CA MET A 332 -7.08 -9.36 -9.48
C MET A 332 -6.70 -10.79 -9.88
N ASN A 333 -5.51 -10.98 -10.47
CA ASN A 333 -5.02 -12.30 -10.83
C ASN A 333 -4.73 -13.17 -9.59
N GLU A 334 -4.16 -12.59 -8.53
CA GLU A 334 -3.90 -13.32 -7.27
C GLU A 334 -5.21 -13.74 -6.58
N LEU A 335 -6.26 -12.93 -6.71
CA LEU A 335 -7.59 -13.25 -6.17
C LEU A 335 -8.29 -14.36 -6.96
N GLN A 336 -8.08 -14.44 -8.29
CA GLN A 336 -8.66 -15.50 -9.13
C GLN A 336 -8.08 -16.90 -8.83
N VAL A 337 -6.85 -16.97 -8.32
CA VAL A 337 -6.19 -18.24 -7.93
C VAL A 337 -6.73 -18.78 -6.60
N ILE A 338 -7.52 -17.98 -5.89
CA ILE A 338 -8.21 -18.42 -4.68
C ILE A 338 -9.45 -19.17 -5.11
N ASP A 339 -9.26 -20.45 -5.45
CA ASP A 339 -10.37 -21.39 -5.55
C ASP A 339 -11.02 -21.42 -4.17
N PHE A 340 -12.22 -20.85 -4.12
CA PHE A 340 -13.11 -20.99 -2.99
C PHE A 340 -13.71 -22.38 -3.10
N ASP A 341 -13.06 -23.36 -2.50
CA ASP A 341 -13.73 -24.59 -2.09
C ASP A 341 -14.77 -24.24 -1.02
N LEU A 342 -15.85 -23.58 -1.43
CA LEU A 342 -17.07 -23.33 -0.65
C LEU A 342 -17.97 -24.58 -0.66
N GLN A 343 -17.45 -25.74 -1.04
CA GLN A 343 -18.13 -27.03 -0.93
C GLN A 343 -17.92 -27.66 0.45
N THR A 344 -18.38 -26.99 1.51
CA THR A 344 -18.63 -27.63 2.81
C THR A 344 -19.80 -26.99 3.50
#